data_AF-A0A6P0SLX1-F1
#
_entry.id   AF-A0A6P0SLX1-F1
#
_cell.length_a   1.000
_cell.length_b   1.000
_cell.length_c   1.000
_cell.angle_alpha   90.00
_cell.angle_beta   90.00
_cell.angle_gamma   90.00
#
_symmetry.space_group_name_H-M   'P 1'
#
loop_
_entity.id
_entity.type
_entity.pdbx_description
1 polymer ?
#
loop_
_entity_poly.entity_id
_entity_poly.type
_entity_poly.pdbx_seq_one_letter_code
_entity_poly.pdbx_strand_id
1 'polypeptide(L)'
;MPKPASSVLIESLANVEVTHSAQERSGFQLRFRAGRSASLVERDYPVLKNGINAARDPAQQRRLAVASKVEIDSYEALYFNLQAGIWVDSRYRSDLVLSEVKTLLVSAFAFEQRTFGQGVTAAEVTALIQAVDGVQAVNLEALYLTGTTQELKSSLEARLAIWNSETKQALPAQLLLLNSQDGVSLHLV
;
A
#
# COMPACT_ATOMS: atom_id res chain seq x y z
N MET A 1 7.66 -9.35 -37.80
CA MET A 1 8.01 -8.11 -37.07
C MET A 1 7.31 -8.13 -35.73
N PRO A 2 7.99 -7.90 -34.59
CA PRO A 2 7.32 -7.79 -33.30
C PRO A 2 6.35 -6.61 -33.35
N LYS A 3 5.10 -6.84 -32.95
CA LYS A 3 4.07 -5.81 -32.88
C LYS A 3 4.43 -4.87 -31.71
N PRO A 4 4.57 -3.55 -31.92
CA PRO A 4 4.89 -2.64 -30.83
C PRO A 4 3.81 -2.72 -29.74
N ALA A 5 4.23 -2.63 -28.49
CA ALA A 5 3.31 -2.56 -27.36
C ALA A 5 2.35 -1.38 -27.55
N SER A 6 1.08 -1.57 -27.18
CA SER A 6 0.06 -0.51 -27.23
C SER A 6 0.58 0.73 -26.51
N SER A 7 0.42 1.92 -27.09
CA SER A 7 0.79 3.19 -26.45
C SER A 7 0.15 3.34 -25.06
N VAL A 8 -1.04 2.75 -24.87
CA VAL A 8 -1.76 2.69 -23.59
C VAL A 8 -0.99 1.93 -22.50
N LEU A 9 -0.23 0.89 -22.87
CA LEU A 9 0.62 0.14 -21.92
C LEU A 9 1.89 0.92 -21.58
N ILE A 10 2.44 1.68 -22.53
CA ILE A 10 3.65 2.48 -22.32
C ILE A 10 3.37 3.65 -21.37
N GLU A 11 2.22 4.30 -21.49
CA GLU A 11 1.81 5.39 -20.60
C GLU A 11 1.43 4.94 -19.17
N SER A 12 1.12 3.64 -18.98
CA SER A 12 0.70 3.09 -17.69
C SER A 12 1.86 2.53 -16.84
N LEU A 13 3.10 2.54 -17.34
CA LEU A 13 4.28 2.00 -16.67
C LEU A 13 5.06 3.11 -15.95
N ALA A 14 4.43 3.76 -14.97
CA ALA A 14 5.06 4.89 -14.30
C ALA A 14 6.23 4.51 -13.39
N ASN A 15 6.29 3.29 -12.83
CA ASN A 15 7.41 2.83 -12.00
C ASN A 15 7.44 1.30 -11.91
N VAL A 16 8.45 0.66 -12.52
CA VAL A 16 8.75 -0.76 -12.32
C VAL A 16 9.95 -0.88 -11.38
N GLU A 17 9.74 -1.44 -10.20
CA GLU A 17 10.78 -1.61 -9.18
C GLU A 17 11.08 -3.10 -8.99
N VAL A 18 12.36 -3.48 -8.96
CA VAL A 18 12.82 -4.88 -8.91
C VAL A 18 13.45 -5.18 -7.56
N THR A 19 12.67 -5.81 -6.68
CA THR A 19 13.17 -6.31 -5.40
C THR A 19 13.62 -7.77 -5.55
N HIS A 20 14.85 -8.06 -5.13
CA HIS A 20 15.39 -9.42 -5.05
C HIS A 20 15.35 -9.90 -3.59
N SER A 21 14.76 -11.08 -3.35
CA SER A 21 14.98 -11.83 -2.12
C SER A 21 16.07 -12.88 -2.36
N ALA A 22 17.10 -12.87 -1.51
CA ALA A 22 18.37 -13.58 -1.70
C ALA A 22 18.39 -15.04 -1.21
N GLN A 23 17.25 -15.62 -0.83
CA GLN A 23 17.19 -17.00 -0.36
C GLN A 23 16.33 -17.89 -1.25
N GLU A 24 16.88 -19.06 -1.56
CA GLU A 24 16.54 -20.09 -2.55
C GLU A 24 15.09 -20.09 -3.10
N ARG A 25 15.00 -19.99 -4.44
CA ARG A 25 13.82 -19.73 -5.29
C ARG A 25 13.33 -18.29 -5.25
N SER A 26 14.19 -17.43 -5.79
CA SER A 26 14.00 -16.00 -5.99
C SER A 26 12.73 -15.69 -6.80
N GLY A 27 11.73 -15.11 -6.13
CA GLY A 27 10.66 -14.36 -6.78
C GLY A 27 11.11 -12.91 -6.97
N PHE A 28 10.71 -12.31 -8.08
CA PHE A 28 10.85 -10.87 -8.33
C PHE A 28 9.44 -10.29 -8.45
N GLN A 29 9.18 -9.18 -7.76
CA GLN A 29 7.90 -8.50 -7.77
C GLN A 29 7.92 -7.33 -8.74
N LEU A 30 6.93 -7.28 -9.63
CA LEU A 30 6.69 -6.17 -10.54
C LEU A 30 5.48 -5.37 -10.05
N ARG A 31 5.68 -4.09 -9.73
CA ARG A 31 4.58 -3.17 -9.41
C ARG A 31 4.08 -2.49 -10.69
N PHE A 32 2.77 -2.50 -10.90
CA PHE A 32 2.10 -1.76 -11.97
C PHE A 32 1.10 -0.79 -11.33
N ARG A 33 1.25 0.52 -11.54
CA ARG A 33 0.30 1.54 -11.09
C ARG A 33 -0.53 2.01 -12.29
N ALA A 34 -1.75 1.51 -12.43
CA ALA A 34 -2.69 1.98 -13.44
C ALA A 34 -3.57 3.09 -12.85
N GLY A 35 -3.50 4.31 -13.38
CA GLY A 35 -4.23 5.49 -12.89
C GLY A 35 -5.74 5.51 -13.22
N ARG A 36 -6.42 4.36 -13.22
CA ARG A 36 -7.86 4.28 -13.53
C ARG A 36 -8.64 3.82 -12.31
N SER A 37 -9.53 4.71 -11.85
CA SER A 37 -10.47 4.44 -10.76
C SER A 37 -11.62 3.54 -11.26
N ALA A 38 -11.83 2.42 -10.55
CA ALA A 38 -12.97 1.51 -10.59
C ALA A 38 -13.19 0.57 -11.82
N SER A 39 -13.38 -0.72 -11.49
CA SER A 39 -13.94 -1.85 -12.28
C SER A 39 -13.06 -2.66 -13.27
N LEU A 40 -11.73 -2.49 -13.25
CA LEU A 40 -10.83 -3.08 -14.28
C LEU A 40 -10.11 -4.39 -13.93
N VAL A 41 -10.37 -4.97 -12.76
CA VAL A 41 -9.63 -6.15 -12.26
C VAL A 41 -9.76 -7.38 -13.18
N GLU A 42 -10.84 -7.54 -13.94
CA GLU A 42 -11.02 -8.78 -14.71
C GLU A 42 -10.54 -8.69 -16.17
N ARG A 43 -10.47 -7.49 -16.76
CA ARG A 43 -10.09 -7.29 -18.18
C ARG A 43 -8.59 -7.07 -18.38
N ASP A 44 -7.90 -6.48 -17.40
CA ASP A 44 -6.49 -6.11 -17.55
C ASP A 44 -5.53 -7.26 -17.20
N TYR A 45 -5.95 -8.18 -16.32
CA TYR A 45 -5.14 -9.33 -15.90
C TYR A 45 -4.80 -10.26 -17.06
N PRO A 46 -5.76 -10.67 -17.93
CA PRO A 46 -5.45 -11.46 -19.11
C PRO A 46 -4.50 -10.72 -20.07
N VAL A 47 -4.66 -9.41 -20.25
CA VAL A 47 -3.82 -8.61 -21.15
C VAL A 47 -2.38 -8.55 -20.65
N LEU A 48 -2.17 -8.26 -19.37
CA LEU A 48 -0.84 -8.25 -18.75
C LEU A 48 -0.20 -9.63 -18.75
N LYS A 49 -0.94 -10.67 -18.36
CA LYS A 49 -0.45 -12.04 -18.35
C LYS A 49 -0.03 -12.50 -19.75
N ASN A 50 -0.86 -12.22 -20.75
CA ASN A 50 -0.56 -12.55 -22.15
C ASN A 50 0.63 -11.75 -22.67
N GLY A 51 0.72 -10.45 -22.35
CA GLY A 51 1.85 -9.60 -22.72
C GLY A 51 3.18 -10.09 -22.13
N ILE A 52 3.19 -10.40 -20.83
CA ILE A 52 4.38 -10.97 -20.14
C ILE A 52 4.78 -12.30 -20.77
N ASN A 53 3.81 -13.17 -21.07
CA ASN A 53 4.09 -14.46 -21.70
C ASN A 53 4.61 -14.31 -23.14
N ALA A 54 4.11 -13.34 -23.89
CA ALA A 54 4.52 -13.06 -25.27
C ALA A 54 5.90 -12.38 -25.36
N ALA A 55 6.30 -11.61 -24.34
CA ALA A 55 7.61 -10.97 -24.26
C ALA A 55 8.74 -11.93 -23.86
N ARG A 56 8.42 -13.16 -23.45
CA ARG A 56 9.45 -14.18 -23.13
C ARG A 56 10.17 -14.61 -24.41
N ASP A 57 11.49 -14.72 -24.34
CA ASP A 57 12.32 -15.21 -25.44
C ASP A 57 11.86 -16.62 -25.92
N PRO A 58 11.55 -16.81 -27.22
CA PRO A 58 11.18 -18.10 -27.79
C PRO A 58 12.19 -19.23 -27.54
N ALA A 59 13.47 -18.90 -27.36
CA ALA A 59 14.52 -19.87 -27.03
C ALA A 59 14.45 -20.35 -25.56
N GLN A 60 14.04 -19.48 -24.63
CA GLN A 60 13.74 -19.86 -23.24
C GLN A 60 12.46 -20.69 -23.16
N GLN A 61 11.46 -20.35 -23.98
CA GLN A 61 10.16 -21.02 -24.05
C GLN A 61 10.27 -22.52 -24.40
N ARG A 62 11.28 -22.91 -25.20
CA ARG A 62 11.55 -24.31 -25.56
C ARG A 62 12.35 -25.10 -24.53
N ARG A 63 13.07 -24.44 -23.61
CA ARG A 63 13.99 -25.10 -22.64
C ARG A 63 13.34 -25.38 -21.28
N LEU A 64 12.14 -24.86 -21.02
CA LEU A 64 11.57 -24.79 -19.67
C LEU A 64 10.37 -25.74 -19.50
N ALA A 65 10.65 -27.02 -19.21
CA ALA A 65 9.75 -27.84 -18.38
C ALA A 65 9.69 -27.32 -16.92
N VAL A 66 10.45 -26.26 -16.60
CA VAL A 66 10.51 -25.55 -15.32
C VAL A 66 10.32 -24.05 -15.56
N ALA A 67 9.28 -23.66 -16.30
CA ALA A 67 8.99 -22.24 -16.54
C ALA A 67 8.64 -21.57 -15.21
N SER A 68 9.33 -20.48 -14.84
CA SER A 68 8.93 -19.62 -13.73
C SER A 68 7.48 -19.17 -13.95
N LYS A 69 6.57 -19.71 -13.14
CA LYS A 69 5.13 -19.40 -13.20
C LYS A 69 4.97 -17.95 -12.76
N VAL A 70 4.36 -17.12 -13.61
CA VAL A 70 3.98 -15.76 -13.24
C VAL A 70 2.52 -15.78 -12.84
N GLU A 71 2.26 -15.35 -11.60
CA GLU A 71 0.94 -15.13 -11.05
C GLU A 71 0.74 -13.62 -10.89
N ILE A 72 -0.45 -13.15 -11.27
CA ILE A 72 -0.88 -11.77 -11.08
C ILE A 72 -2.15 -11.89 -10.24
N ASP A 73 -2.16 -11.28 -9.07
CA ASP A 73 -3.31 -11.23 -8.17
C ASP A 73 -3.49 -9.80 -7.66
N SER A 74 -4.67 -9.53 -7.11
CA SER A 74 -4.95 -8.28 -6.41
C SER A 74 -4.23 -8.26 -5.07
N TYR A 75 -4.34 -7.14 -4.35
CA TYR A 75 -3.77 -6.98 -3.02
C TYR A 75 -4.81 -7.20 -1.93
N GLU A 76 -4.34 -7.48 -0.73
CA GLU A 76 -5.14 -7.49 0.49
C GLU A 76 -5.11 -6.09 1.12
N ALA A 77 -6.28 -5.43 1.18
CA ALA A 77 -6.41 -4.12 1.84
C ALA A 77 -6.54 -4.30 3.35
N LEU A 78 -5.62 -3.71 4.11
CA LEU A 78 -5.71 -3.61 5.56
C LEU A 78 -6.08 -2.17 5.93
N TYR A 79 -7.06 -2.02 6.81
CA TYR A 79 -7.44 -0.71 7.34
C TYR A 79 -7.02 -0.58 8.78
N PHE A 80 -6.55 0.60 9.16
CA PHE A 80 -6.26 0.94 10.55
C PHE A 80 -6.98 2.19 11.01
N ASN A 81 -7.06 2.34 12.32
CA ASN A 81 -7.67 3.46 13.02
C ASN A 81 -6.71 3.97 14.08
N LEU A 82 -6.88 5.23 14.46
CA LEU A 82 -6.11 5.89 15.50
C LEU A 82 -6.97 6.80 16.36
N GLN A 83 -6.53 6.99 17.60
CA GLN A 83 -7.08 7.98 18.53
C GLN A 83 -5.95 8.83 19.10
N ALA A 84 -6.13 10.14 19.14
CA ALA A 84 -5.17 11.06 19.73
C ALA A 84 -5.83 12.22 20.48
N GLY A 85 -5.23 12.59 21.60
CA GLY A 85 -5.45 13.86 22.28
C GLY A 85 -4.46 14.91 21.75
N ILE A 86 -4.97 16.11 21.44
CA ILE A 86 -4.18 17.20 20.84
C ILE A 86 -4.26 18.45 21.71
N TRP A 87 -3.10 19.01 22.04
CA TRP A 87 -2.99 20.35 22.61
C TRP A 87 -2.81 21.36 21.49
N VAL A 88 -3.72 22.31 21.39
CA VAL A 88 -3.71 23.36 20.38
C VAL A 88 -3.23 24.68 21.00
N ASP A 89 -2.37 25.39 20.28
CA ASP A 89 -1.93 26.73 20.65
C ASP A 89 -3.11 27.69 20.68
N SER A 90 -3.24 28.47 21.78
CA SER A 90 -4.35 29.38 21.99
C SER A 90 -4.50 30.47 20.93
N ARG A 91 -3.47 30.71 20.11
CA ARG A 91 -3.51 31.64 18.97
C ARG A 91 -4.26 31.06 17.76
N TYR A 92 -4.46 29.75 17.72
CA TYR A 92 -5.13 29.02 16.65
C TYR A 92 -6.55 28.65 17.05
N ARG A 93 -7.40 28.45 16.03
CA ARG A 93 -8.72 27.88 16.23
C ARG A 93 -8.63 26.36 16.26
N SER A 94 -8.96 25.77 17.41
CA SER A 94 -8.87 24.33 17.64
C SER A 94 -9.63 23.49 16.63
N ASP A 95 -10.82 23.90 16.23
CA ASP A 95 -11.63 23.18 15.25
C ASP A 95 -10.99 23.16 13.85
N LEU A 96 -10.32 24.24 13.46
CA LEU A 96 -9.58 24.30 12.19
C LEU A 96 -8.34 23.42 12.23
N VAL A 97 -7.57 23.48 13.34
CA VAL A 97 -6.37 22.64 13.52
C VAL A 97 -6.73 21.16 13.52
N LEU A 98 -7.78 20.75 14.24
CA LEU A 98 -8.22 19.35 14.24
C LEU A 98 -8.69 18.88 12.86
N SER A 99 -9.38 19.75 12.10
CA SER A 99 -9.75 19.46 10.72
C SER A 99 -8.53 19.29 9.82
N GLU A 100 -7.53 20.15 9.95
CA GLU A 100 -6.30 20.10 9.18
C GLU A 100 -5.49 18.83 9.47
N VAL A 101 -5.36 18.46 10.76
CA VAL A 101 -4.75 17.20 11.18
C VAL A 101 -5.46 16.01 10.54
N LYS A 102 -6.81 15.98 10.57
CA LYS A 102 -7.58 14.89 9.97
C LYS A 102 -7.33 14.81 8.46
N THR A 103 -7.35 15.93 7.75
CA THR A 103 -7.08 15.98 6.31
C THR A 103 -5.66 15.52 5.98
N LEU A 104 -4.66 15.94 6.75
CA LEU A 104 -3.27 15.51 6.59
C LEU A 104 -3.14 14.00 6.74
N LEU A 105 -3.71 13.42 7.80
CA LEU A 105 -3.66 11.97 8.06
C LEU A 105 -4.35 11.18 6.94
N VAL A 106 -5.55 11.60 6.52
CA VAL A 106 -6.29 10.95 5.42
C VAL A 106 -5.48 10.99 4.12
N SER A 107 -4.81 12.11 3.82
CA SER A 107 -3.99 12.26 2.63
C SER A 107 -2.71 11.40 2.70
N ALA A 108 -1.98 11.45 3.82
CA ALA A 108 -0.70 10.75 4.00
C ALA A 108 -0.86 9.22 3.95
N PHE A 109 -2.00 8.70 4.38
CA PHE A 109 -2.31 7.27 4.40
C PHE A 109 -3.32 6.85 3.33
N ALA A 110 -3.54 7.69 2.31
CA ALA A 110 -4.32 7.37 1.13
C ALA A 110 -3.61 6.35 0.23
N PHE A 111 -4.39 5.62 -0.57
CA PHE A 111 -3.88 4.56 -1.46
C PHE A 111 -2.71 5.02 -2.34
N GLU A 112 -2.79 6.23 -2.90
CA GLU A 112 -1.82 6.82 -3.81
C GLU A 112 -0.45 7.05 -3.16
N GLN A 113 -0.44 7.32 -1.85
CA GLN A 113 0.76 7.60 -1.06
C GLN A 113 1.38 6.34 -0.44
N ARG A 114 0.69 5.19 -0.51
CA ARG A 114 1.12 3.95 0.14
C ARG A 114 1.77 2.97 -0.83
N THR A 115 2.69 2.17 -0.29
CA THR A 115 3.35 1.07 -0.98
C THR A 115 3.02 -0.27 -0.31
N PHE A 116 2.97 -1.34 -1.09
CA PHE A 116 2.78 -2.69 -0.56
C PHE A 116 3.85 -3.05 0.46
N GLY A 117 3.46 -3.76 1.51
CA GLY A 117 4.38 -4.14 2.59
C GLY A 117 4.86 -2.96 3.46
N GLN A 118 4.34 -1.75 3.26
CA GLN A 118 4.66 -0.60 4.09
C GLN A 118 3.82 -0.63 5.37
N GLY A 119 4.50 -0.75 6.52
CA GLY A 119 3.87 -0.63 7.84
C GLY A 119 3.53 0.81 8.23
N VAL A 120 2.96 0.98 9.42
CA VAL A 120 2.69 2.29 10.06
C VAL A 120 3.15 2.26 11.50
N THR A 121 3.97 3.23 11.91
CA THR A 121 4.45 3.33 13.30
C THR A 121 3.68 4.39 14.11
N ALA A 122 3.65 4.22 15.43
CA ALA A 122 3.13 5.26 16.32
C ALA A 122 3.93 6.56 16.20
N ALA A 123 5.25 6.45 15.98
CA ALA A 123 6.15 7.58 15.84
C ALA A 123 5.89 8.40 14.56
N GLU A 124 5.69 7.75 13.40
CA GLU A 124 5.39 8.47 12.16
C GLU A 124 4.04 9.19 12.23
N VAL A 125 3.02 8.56 12.83
CA VAL A 125 1.70 9.17 13.03
C VAL A 125 1.83 10.39 13.93
N THR A 126 2.53 10.24 15.06
CA THR A 126 2.75 11.34 16.01
C THR A 126 3.52 12.49 15.37
N ALA A 127 4.58 12.20 14.62
CA ALA A 127 5.36 13.21 13.91
C ALA A 127 4.54 13.94 12.84
N LEU A 128 3.68 13.24 12.10
CA LEU A 128 2.77 13.85 11.13
C LEU A 128 1.80 14.83 11.80
N ILE A 129 1.19 14.45 12.92
CA ILE A 129 0.27 15.34 13.65
C ILE A 129 1.02 16.54 14.23
N GLN A 130 2.20 16.32 14.81
CA GLN A 130 3.03 17.40 15.39
C GLN A 130 3.53 18.41 14.35
N ALA A 131 3.60 18.03 13.07
CA ALA A 131 4.01 18.92 12.01
C ALA A 131 2.93 19.93 11.58
N VAL A 132 1.69 19.79 12.07
CA VAL A 132 0.60 20.73 11.77
C VAL A 132 0.74 22.00 12.58
N ASP A 133 0.67 23.14 11.90
CA ASP A 133 0.73 24.45 12.56
C ASP A 133 -0.39 24.60 13.59
N GLY A 134 -0.02 25.06 14.79
CA GLY A 134 -0.95 25.20 15.91
C GLY A 134 -1.04 23.96 16.81
N VAL A 135 -0.48 22.81 16.43
CA VAL A 135 -0.31 21.68 17.36
C VAL A 135 0.88 21.95 18.27
N GLN A 136 0.66 22.02 19.58
CA GLN A 136 1.73 22.15 20.58
C GLN A 136 2.23 20.80 21.07
N ALA A 137 1.32 19.85 21.24
CA ALA A 137 1.63 18.51 21.68
C ALA A 137 0.58 17.50 21.20
N VAL A 138 0.96 16.24 21.16
CA VAL A 138 0.11 15.12 20.73
C VAL A 138 0.33 13.97 21.69
N ASN A 139 -0.76 13.37 22.15
CA ASN A 139 -0.77 12.10 22.87
C ASN A 139 -1.51 11.08 22.00
N LEU A 140 -0.79 10.13 21.40
CA LEU A 140 -1.40 9.05 20.64
C LEU A 140 -1.87 7.96 21.60
N GLU A 141 -3.17 7.72 21.64
CA GLU A 141 -3.83 6.85 22.62
C GLU A 141 -4.14 5.46 22.07
N ALA A 142 -4.36 5.36 20.75
CA ALA A 142 -4.60 4.10 20.08
C ALA A 142 -4.07 4.12 18.64
N LEU A 143 -3.57 2.97 18.21
CA LEU A 143 -3.18 2.69 16.82
C LEU A 143 -3.39 1.20 16.57
N TYR A 144 -4.43 0.85 15.81
CA TYR A 144 -4.90 -0.54 15.71
C TYR A 144 -5.57 -0.83 14.36
N LEU A 145 -5.63 -2.10 13.99
CA LEU A 145 -6.31 -2.54 12.76
C LEU A 145 -7.84 -2.53 12.95
N THR A 146 -8.57 -2.25 11.89
CA THR A 146 -10.03 -2.36 11.90
C THR A 146 -10.45 -3.79 12.22
N GLY A 147 -11.34 -3.96 13.19
CA GLY A 147 -11.81 -5.27 13.65
C GLY A 147 -10.94 -5.91 14.73
N THR A 148 -9.86 -5.26 15.19
CA THR A 148 -9.09 -5.68 16.37
C THR A 148 -9.44 -4.83 17.60
N THR A 149 -9.00 -5.27 18.77
CA THR A 149 -9.09 -4.48 20.01
C THR A 149 -8.42 -3.12 19.82
N GLN A 150 -9.07 -2.07 20.34
CA GLN A 150 -8.51 -0.73 20.38
C GLN A 150 -7.41 -0.67 21.43
N GLU A 151 -6.17 -0.61 20.97
CA GLU A 151 -4.98 -0.49 21.81
C GLU A 151 -3.92 0.36 21.11
N LEU A 152 -2.97 0.89 21.87
CA LEU A 152 -1.81 1.57 21.30
C LEU A 152 -0.76 0.53 20.89
N LYS A 153 -0.70 0.21 19.59
CA LYS A 153 0.43 -0.56 19.03
C LYS A 153 1.55 0.40 18.63
N SER A 154 2.80 -0.02 18.86
CA SER A 154 3.98 0.76 18.42
C SER A 154 4.17 0.73 16.90
N SER A 155 3.75 -0.35 16.25
CA SER A 155 3.80 -0.55 14.80
C SER A 155 2.65 -1.45 14.35
N LEU A 156 2.15 -1.16 13.14
CA LEU A 156 1.24 -1.99 12.36
C LEU A 156 2.00 -2.47 11.13
N GLU A 157 2.13 -3.78 10.99
CA GLU A 157 2.89 -4.37 9.90
C GLU A 157 2.02 -4.61 8.65
N ALA A 158 2.62 -4.46 7.48
CA ALA A 158 2.06 -4.92 6.21
C ALA A 158 3.08 -5.82 5.53
N ARG A 159 2.62 -6.88 4.86
CA ARG A 159 3.51 -7.84 4.20
C ARG A 159 3.58 -7.61 2.69
N LEU A 160 4.74 -7.89 2.11
CA LEU A 160 4.87 -8.07 0.66
C LEU A 160 4.22 -9.38 0.24
N ALA A 161 3.98 -9.56 -1.06
CA ALA A 161 3.52 -10.84 -1.59
C ALA A 161 4.58 -11.92 -1.34
N ILE A 162 4.16 -13.08 -0.87
CA ILE A 162 5.08 -14.18 -0.51
C ILE A 162 4.62 -15.44 -1.21
N TRP A 163 5.57 -16.17 -1.79
CA TRP A 163 5.30 -17.51 -2.30
C TRP A 163 5.20 -18.50 -1.14
N ASN A 164 4.04 -19.14 -0.98
CA ASN A 164 3.89 -20.25 -0.06
C ASN A 164 4.29 -21.56 -0.75
N SER A 165 5.42 -22.14 -0.33
CA SER A 165 5.96 -23.39 -0.90
C SER A 165 5.13 -24.63 -0.58
N GLU A 166 4.38 -24.62 0.52
CA GLU A 166 3.57 -25.75 0.98
C GLU A 166 2.27 -25.83 0.18
N THR A 167 1.55 -24.71 0.06
CA THR A 167 0.30 -24.62 -0.70
C THR A 167 0.52 -24.43 -2.19
N LYS A 168 1.76 -24.10 -2.61
CA LYS A 168 2.13 -23.75 -3.98
C LYS A 168 1.28 -22.60 -4.55
N GLN A 169 0.99 -21.61 -3.70
CA GLN A 169 0.21 -20.43 -4.03
C GLN A 169 0.96 -19.17 -3.62
N ALA A 170 0.82 -18.09 -4.40
CA ALA A 170 1.22 -16.77 -3.96
C ALA A 170 0.21 -16.22 -2.94
N LEU A 171 0.70 -15.77 -1.79
CA LEU A 171 -0.06 -14.93 -0.88
C LEU A 171 0.01 -13.48 -1.38
N PRO A 172 -1.13 -12.75 -1.43
CA PRO A 172 -1.17 -11.39 -1.94
C PRO A 172 -0.35 -10.45 -1.06
N ALA A 173 0.13 -9.36 -1.66
CA ALA A 173 0.73 -8.29 -0.89
C ALA A 173 -0.35 -7.55 -0.10
N GLN A 174 0.01 -7.06 1.08
CA GLN A 174 -0.85 -6.26 1.94
C GLN A 174 -0.57 -4.78 1.74
N LEU A 175 -1.65 -3.99 1.70
CA LEU A 175 -1.59 -2.53 1.66
C LEU A 175 -2.31 -1.98 2.87
N LEU A 176 -1.56 -1.32 3.76
CA LEU A 176 -2.10 -0.72 4.98
C LEU A 176 -2.53 0.73 4.72
N LEU A 177 -3.81 1.00 4.95
CA LEU A 177 -4.51 2.25 4.65
C LEU A 177 -5.23 2.76 5.89
N LEU A 178 -5.35 4.08 6.02
CA LEU A 178 -6.19 4.65 7.06
C LEU A 178 -7.67 4.49 6.70
N ASN A 179 -8.50 4.10 7.66
CA ASN A 179 -9.94 4.12 7.49
C ASN A 179 -10.45 5.57 7.44
N SER A 180 -10.72 6.06 6.23
CA SER A 180 -10.98 7.49 5.96
C SER A 180 -12.35 7.99 6.44
N GLN A 181 -13.31 7.11 6.68
CA GLN A 181 -14.64 7.50 7.17
C GLN A 181 -14.61 7.80 8.68
N ASP A 182 -14.22 6.78 9.47
CA ASP A 182 -14.34 6.82 10.94
C ASP A 182 -13.05 6.43 11.68
N GLY A 183 -11.92 6.25 10.97
CA GLY A 183 -10.68 5.76 11.56
C GLY A 183 -9.82 6.80 12.25
N VAL A 184 -10.25 8.06 12.33
CA VAL A 184 -9.51 9.15 12.97
C VAL A 184 -10.39 9.78 14.04
N SER A 185 -10.06 9.52 15.30
CA SER A 185 -10.72 10.11 16.47
C SER A 185 -9.77 11.09 17.15
N LEU A 186 -10.06 12.38 17.08
CA LEU A 186 -9.26 13.45 17.67
C LEU A 186 -10.09 14.19 18.72
N HIS A 187 -9.47 14.56 19.83
CA HIS A 187 -10.08 15.41 20.83
C HIS A 187 -9.04 16.36 21.42
N LEU A 188 -9.53 17.46 22.01
CA LEU A 188 -8.69 18.40 22.74
C LEU A 188 -8.41 17.86 24.14
N VAL A 189 -7.21 18.14 24.65
CA VAL A 189 -6.79 17.82 26.02
C VAL A 189 -6.80 19.06 26.90
#